data_AF-A0A2G0CK22-F1
#
_entry.id   AF-A0A2G0CK22-F1
#
_cell.length_a   1.000
_cell.length_b   1.000
_cell.length_c   1.000
_cell.angle_alpha   90.00
_cell.angle_beta   90.00
_cell.angle_gamma   90.00
#
_symmetry.space_group_name_H-M   'P 1'
#
loop_
_entity.id
_entity.type
_entity.pdbx_description
1 polymer ?
#
loop_
_entity_poly.entity_id
_entity_poly.type
_entity_poly.pdbx_seq_one_letter_code
_entity_poly.pdbx_strand_id
1 'polypeptide(L)'
;MAKARSESELSRLCSFDYVFGQILHPFFSRLDDGRAFNASYSLGDALRAAFAIYSFKAASLFEFGRLTQAEEHNLASVFRIGRIPSDNCLRKLLDGVRPAELRAGFGRLLDHLRGAGLLRR
;
A
#
# COMPACT_ATOMS: atom_id res chain seq x y z
N MET A 1 -21.07 -25.39 -10.74
CA MET A 1 -20.75 -25.58 -9.31
C MET A 1 -19.33 -25.08 -9.07
N ALA A 2 -19.14 -24.02 -8.28
CA ALA A 2 -17.81 -23.49 -7.99
C ALA A 2 -17.09 -24.46 -7.04
N LYS A 3 -15.94 -24.99 -7.47
CA LYS A 3 -15.12 -25.90 -6.66
C LYS A 3 -14.68 -25.15 -5.39
N ALA A 4 -14.91 -25.76 -4.22
CA ALA A 4 -14.42 -25.21 -2.96
C ALA A 4 -12.89 -25.05 -3.05
N ARG A 5 -12.39 -23.83 -2.81
CA ARG A 5 -10.95 -23.53 -2.83
C ARG A 5 -10.28 -24.25 -1.66
N SER A 6 -9.08 -24.78 -1.87
CA SER A 6 -8.33 -25.43 -0.80
C SER A 6 -7.88 -24.42 0.25
N GLU A 7 -7.64 -24.88 1.49
CA GLU A 7 -7.21 -24.03 2.59
C GLU A 7 -5.87 -23.32 2.31
N SER A 8 -4.95 -24.00 1.62
CA SER A 8 -3.67 -23.42 1.21
C SER A 8 -3.84 -22.31 0.16
N GLU A 9 -4.85 -22.41 -0.71
CA GLU A 9 -5.20 -21.35 -1.65
C GLU A 9 -5.82 -20.15 -0.95
N LEU A 10 -6.72 -20.38 0.00
CA LEU A 10 -7.33 -19.32 0.79
C LEU A 10 -6.28 -18.56 1.60
N SER A 11 -5.38 -19.27 2.28
CA SER A 11 -4.25 -18.70 3.02
C SER A 11 -3.37 -17.81 2.13
N ARG A 12 -3.05 -18.27 0.91
CA ARG A 12 -2.29 -17.46 -0.05
C ARG A 12 -3.05 -16.20 -0.47
N LEU A 13 -4.35 -16.30 -0.73
CA LEU A 13 -5.18 -15.18 -1.21
C LEU A 13 -5.44 -14.11 -0.14
N CYS A 14 -5.36 -14.47 1.14
CA CYS A 14 -5.46 -13.54 2.26
C CYS A 14 -4.10 -13.09 2.82
N SER A 15 -3.00 -13.69 2.36
CA SER A 15 -1.65 -13.28 2.77
C SER A 15 -1.42 -11.81 2.48
N PHE A 16 -0.72 -11.14 3.39
CA PHE A 16 -0.35 -9.74 3.26
C PHE A 16 0.39 -9.49 1.93
N ASP A 17 1.37 -10.31 1.59
CA ASP A 17 2.16 -10.14 0.36
C ASP A 17 1.30 -10.19 -0.90
N TYR A 18 0.32 -11.10 -0.91
CA TYR A 18 -0.60 -11.25 -2.03
C TYR A 18 -1.55 -10.05 -2.12
N VAL A 19 -2.23 -9.72 -1.02
CA VAL A 19 -3.19 -8.63 -0.98
C VAL A 19 -2.52 -7.28 -1.27
N PHE A 20 -1.38 -7.03 -0.63
CA PHE A 20 -0.63 -5.80 -0.85
C PHE A 20 -0.09 -5.74 -2.28
N GLY A 21 0.56 -6.81 -2.76
CA GLY A 21 1.20 -6.84 -4.08
C GLY A 21 0.23 -6.84 -5.25
N GLN A 22 -0.93 -7.51 -5.14
CA GLN A 22 -1.89 -7.68 -6.24
C GLN A 22 -3.06 -6.69 -6.19
N ILE A 23 -3.43 -6.19 -5.00
CA ILE A 23 -4.61 -5.32 -4.85
C ILE A 23 -4.19 -3.89 -4.53
N LEU A 24 -3.43 -3.68 -3.46
CA LEU A 24 -3.12 -2.34 -2.97
C LEU A 24 -2.04 -1.63 -3.80
N HIS A 25 -0.97 -2.32 -4.17
CA HIS A 25 0.10 -1.77 -4.99
C HIS A 25 -0.40 -1.25 -6.36
N PRO A 26 -1.18 -2.02 -7.14
CA PRO A 26 -1.77 -1.52 -8.38
C PRO A 26 -2.79 -0.41 -8.15
N PHE A 27 -3.49 -0.41 -7.01
CA PHE A 27 -4.42 0.67 -6.67
C PHE A 27 -3.68 1.99 -6.44
N PHE A 28 -2.63 2.01 -5.62
CA PHE A 28 -1.85 3.23 -5.36
C PHE A 28 -1.15 3.75 -6.63
N SER A 29 -0.74 2.84 -7.53
CA SER A 29 -0.10 3.21 -8.79
C SER A 29 -1.06 3.82 -9.83
N ARG A 30 -2.38 3.69 -9.62
CA ARG A 30 -3.42 4.22 -10.52
C ARG A 30 -3.99 5.57 -10.06
N LEU A 31 -3.65 6.03 -8.86
CA LEU A 31 -4.11 7.34 -8.41
C LEU A 31 -3.42 8.41 -9.23
N ASP A 32 -4.22 9.38 -9.69
CA ASP A 32 -3.76 10.41 -10.60
C ASP A 32 -2.76 11.33 -9.89
N ASP A 33 -1.61 11.51 -10.52
CA ASP A 33 -0.55 12.37 -10.00
C ASP A 33 -0.61 13.69 -10.77
N GLY A 34 -1.36 14.66 -10.24
CA GLY A 34 -1.52 15.98 -10.85
C GLY A 34 -0.26 16.86 -10.83
N ARG A 35 0.90 16.31 -10.44
CA ARG A 35 2.19 17.02 -10.40
C ARG A 35 2.89 16.95 -11.75
N ALA A 36 3.83 17.86 -11.95
CA ALA A 36 4.67 17.87 -13.14
C ALA A 36 5.54 16.60 -13.25
N PHE A 37 5.83 16.20 -14.49
CA PHE A 37 6.60 14.99 -14.83
C PHE A 37 8.03 14.95 -14.24
N ASN A 38 8.56 16.08 -13.78
CA ASN A 38 9.88 16.19 -13.17
C ASN A 38 9.91 15.82 -11.67
N ALA A 39 8.83 15.24 -11.13
CA ALA A 39 8.79 14.81 -9.74
C ALA A 39 9.83 13.71 -9.47
N SER A 40 10.66 13.90 -8.46
CA SER A 40 11.70 12.92 -8.07
C SER A 40 11.16 11.66 -7.37
N TYR A 41 9.84 11.59 -7.15
CA TYR A 41 9.13 10.53 -6.45
C TYR A 41 7.73 10.37 -7.05
N SER A 42 7.32 9.13 -7.32
CA SER A 42 5.94 8.84 -7.75
C SER A 42 4.96 9.01 -6.59
N LEU A 43 3.72 9.43 -6.87
CA LEU A 43 2.67 9.47 -5.86
C LEU A 43 2.41 8.07 -5.27
N GLY A 44 2.49 7.04 -6.11
CA GLY A 44 2.36 5.64 -5.69
C GLY A 44 3.42 5.20 -4.68
N ASP A 45 4.69 5.61 -4.84
CA ASP A 45 5.75 5.35 -3.85
C ASP A 45 5.47 6.07 -2.53
N ALA A 46 5.05 7.34 -2.59
CA ALA A 46 4.72 8.12 -1.40
C ALA A 46 3.56 7.49 -0.61
N LEU A 47 2.52 7.02 -1.30
CA LEU A 47 1.37 6.35 -0.66
C LEU A 47 1.75 5.00 -0.04
N ARG A 48 2.60 4.22 -0.71
CA ARG A 48 3.11 2.96 -0.16
C ARG A 48 4.03 3.19 1.04
N ALA A 49 4.87 4.23 0.99
CA ALA A 49 5.68 4.65 2.13
C ALA A 49 4.79 5.06 3.32
N ALA A 50 3.76 5.89 3.08
CA ALA A 50 2.79 6.25 4.12
C ALA A 50 2.11 5.02 4.71
N PHE A 51 1.66 4.08 3.87
CA PHE A 51 1.07 2.83 4.33
C PHE A 51 2.05 2.00 5.18
N ALA A 52 3.33 1.94 4.81
CA ALA A 52 4.36 1.28 5.59
C ALA A 52 4.54 1.96 6.96
N ILE A 53 4.64 3.29 7.02
CA ILE A 53 4.76 4.06 8.28
C ILE A 53 3.67 3.68 9.29
N TYR A 54 2.41 3.65 8.84
CA TYR A 54 1.29 3.24 9.68
C TYR A 54 1.35 1.76 10.07
N SER A 55 1.87 0.89 9.18
CA SER A 55 2.01 -0.55 9.43
C SER A 55 3.08 -0.86 10.49
N PHE A 56 4.21 -0.15 10.46
CA PHE A 56 5.29 -0.29 11.45
C PHE A 56 4.97 0.35 12.80
N LYS A 57 3.84 1.05 12.93
CA LYS A 57 3.47 1.81 14.14
C LYS A 57 4.60 2.75 14.61
N ALA A 58 5.36 3.33 13.68
CA ALA A 58 6.42 4.26 14.03
C ALA A 58 5.83 5.49 14.74
N ALA A 59 6.46 5.90 15.85
CA ALA A 59 5.99 7.05 16.64
C ALA A 59 6.10 8.39 15.89
N SER A 60 6.97 8.46 14.87
CA SER A 60 7.09 9.62 13.99
C SER A 60 7.71 9.23 12.65
N LEU A 61 7.59 10.13 11.67
CA LEU A 61 8.25 10.00 10.36
C LEU A 61 9.78 10.07 10.45
N PHE A 62 10.31 10.77 11.47
CA PHE A 62 11.74 10.78 11.76
C PHE A 62 12.24 9.41 12.24
N GLU A 63 11.53 8.79 13.20
CA GLU A 63 11.86 7.44 13.67
C GLU A 63 11.66 6.40 12.57
N PHE A 64 10.66 6.59 11.70
CA PHE A 64 10.51 5.76 10.51
C PHE A 64 11.76 5.83 9.61
N GLY A 65 12.30 7.02 9.34
CA GLY A 65 13.52 7.17 8.55
C GLY A 65 14.74 6.43 9.11
N ARG A 66 14.82 6.28 10.45
CA ARG A 66 15.88 5.51 11.10
C ARG A 66 15.67 4.00 10.96
N LEU A 67 14.44 3.53 11.13
CA LEU A 67 14.06 2.13 10.88
C LEU A 67 14.31 1.74 9.42
N THR A 68 13.95 2.63 8.49
CA THR A 68 14.09 2.36 7.06
C THR A 68 15.53 2.16 6.63
N GLN A 69 16.49 2.86 7.24
CA GLN A 69 17.91 2.67 6.90
C GLN A 69 18.42 1.25 7.28
N ALA A 70 17.88 0.66 8.34
CA ALA A 70 18.19 -0.71 8.74
C ALA A 70 17.36 -1.76 7.97
N GLU A 71 16.15 -1.39 7.55
CA GLU A 71 15.14 -2.28 6.96
C GLU A 71 14.85 -1.99 5.48
N GLU A 72 15.74 -1.27 4.80
CA GLU A 72 15.56 -0.75 3.44
C GLU A 72 15.22 -1.88 2.45
N HIS A 73 15.88 -3.02 2.60
CA HIS A 73 15.62 -4.22 1.81
C HIS A 73 14.22 -4.81 2.06
N ASN A 74 13.76 -4.83 3.31
CA ASN A 74 12.44 -5.34 3.68
C ASN A 74 11.33 -4.43 3.14
N LEU A 75 11.54 -3.11 3.20
CA LEU A 75 10.60 -2.12 2.65
C LEU A 75 10.49 -2.21 1.13
N ALA A 76 11.62 -2.39 0.44
CA ALA A 76 11.66 -2.61 -0.99
C ALA A 76 11.02 -3.95 -1.39
N SER A 77 11.15 -5.00 -0.58
CA SER A 77 10.58 -6.32 -0.87
C SER A 77 9.08 -6.38 -0.57
N VAL A 78 8.67 -6.03 0.64
CA VAL A 78 7.30 -6.20 1.16
C VAL A 78 6.37 -5.09 0.68
N PHE A 79 6.78 -3.83 0.82
CA PHE A 79 5.96 -2.68 0.44
C PHE A 79 6.25 -2.17 -0.98
N ARG A 80 7.24 -2.78 -1.66
CA ARG A 80 7.64 -2.45 -3.03
C ARG A 80 8.06 -0.99 -3.21
N ILE A 81 8.52 -0.33 -2.15
CA ILE A 81 8.85 1.10 -2.19
C ILE A 81 10.21 1.28 -2.84
N GLY A 82 10.28 2.07 -3.92
CA GLY A 82 11.56 2.37 -4.59
C GLY A 82 12.35 3.45 -3.86
N ARG A 83 11.72 4.60 -3.61
CA ARG A 83 12.36 5.73 -2.95
C ARG A 83 11.41 6.39 -1.96
N ILE A 84 11.87 6.57 -0.72
CA ILE A 84 11.09 7.19 0.35
C ILE A 84 11.29 8.72 0.26
N PRO A 85 10.22 9.52 0.10
CA PRO A 85 10.31 10.97 0.15
C PRO A 85 10.60 11.45 1.57
N SER A 86 11.16 12.66 1.71
CA SER A 86 11.34 13.29 3.02
C SER A 86 10.00 13.55 3.72
N ASP A 87 9.99 13.66 5.05
CA ASP A 87 8.80 13.94 5.86
C ASP A 87 7.92 15.07 5.28
N ASN A 88 8.53 16.23 5.03
CA ASN A 88 7.84 17.39 4.45
C ASN A 88 7.28 17.11 3.06
N CYS A 89 7.99 16.35 2.23
CA CYS A 89 7.53 15.98 0.90
C CYS A 89 6.36 15.00 1.00
N LEU A 90 6.50 13.96 1.83
CA LEU A 90 5.47 12.97 2.07
C LEU A 90 4.17 13.62 2.56
N ARG A 91 4.23 14.51 3.57
CA ARG A 91 3.07 15.26 4.05
C ARG A 91 2.38 16.04 2.95
N LYS A 92 3.12 16.84 2.17
CA LYS A 92 2.56 17.62 1.05
C LYS A 92 1.88 16.74 0.01
N LEU A 93 2.42 15.55 -0.25
CA LEU A 93 1.84 14.60 -1.20
C LEU A 93 0.55 14.00 -0.68
N LEU A 94 0.54 13.57 0.58
CA LEU A 94 -0.65 13.01 1.20
C LEU A 94 -1.77 14.04 1.35
N ASP A 95 -1.42 15.28 1.71
CA ASP A 95 -2.38 16.39 1.81
C ASP A 95 -3.06 16.70 0.46
N GLY A 96 -2.38 16.39 -0.65
CA GLY A 96 -2.93 16.56 -2.01
C GLY A 96 -3.87 15.44 -2.47
N VAL A 97 -3.88 14.28 -1.79
CA VAL A 97 -4.74 13.17 -2.18
C VAL A 97 -6.11 13.29 -1.51
N ARG A 98 -7.18 13.29 -2.31
CA ARG A 98 -8.53 13.34 -1.77
C ARG A 98 -8.83 12.07 -0.97
N PRO A 99 -9.31 12.16 0.29
CA PRO A 99 -9.63 10.98 1.09
C PRO A 99 -10.65 10.03 0.43
N ALA A 100 -11.55 10.58 -0.38
CA ALA A 100 -12.53 9.79 -1.14
C ALA A 100 -11.87 8.82 -2.13
N GLU A 101 -10.74 9.20 -2.73
CA GLU A 101 -10.00 8.33 -3.64
C GLU A 101 -9.38 7.16 -2.89
N LEU A 102 -8.75 7.43 -1.74
CA LEU A 102 -8.18 6.38 -0.87
C LEU A 102 -9.24 5.41 -0.35
N ARG A 103 -10.45 5.89 -0.06
CA ARG A 103 -11.58 5.03 0.37
C ARG A 103 -11.93 3.96 -0.66
N ALA A 104 -11.75 4.23 -1.95
CA ALA A 104 -11.97 3.23 -2.99
C ALA A 104 -11.04 2.01 -2.86
N GLY A 105 -9.85 2.18 -2.26
CA GLY A 105 -8.92 1.10 -1.96
C GLY A 105 -9.51 0.07 -0.98
N PHE A 106 -10.25 0.53 0.04
CA PHE A 106 -10.96 -0.36 0.96
C PHE A 106 -12.05 -1.17 0.25
N GLY A 107 -12.77 -0.53 -0.69
CA GLY A 107 -13.74 -1.22 -1.54
C GLY A 107 -13.10 -2.37 -2.31
N ARG A 108 -11.97 -2.10 -3.00
CA ARG A 108 -11.21 -3.13 -3.74
C ARG A 108 -10.75 -4.29 -2.84
N LEU A 109 -10.29 -3.98 -1.63
CA LEU A 109 -9.89 -5.00 -0.66
C LEU A 109 -11.07 -5.87 -0.25
N LEU A 110 -12.20 -5.27 0.13
CA LEU A 110 -13.39 -6.00 0.54
C LEU A 110 -13.97 -6.84 -0.59
N ASP A 111 -13.98 -6.31 -1.81
CA ASP A 111 -14.45 -7.04 -2.99
C ASP A 111 -13.56 -8.23 -3.33
N HIS A 112 -12.24 -8.10 -3.18
CA HIS A 112 -11.31 -9.24 -3.28
C HIS A 112 -11.61 -10.32 -2.24
N LEU A 113 -11.77 -9.95 -0.98
CA LEU A 113 -12.06 -10.90 0.11
C LEU A 113 -13.42 -11.59 -0.07
N ARG A 114 -14.43 -10.87 -0.57
CA ARG A 114 -15.74 -11.44 -0.92
C ARG A 114 -15.63 -12.40 -2.10
N GLY A 115 -14.94 -12.00 -3.18
CA GLY A 115 -14.71 -12.84 -4.36
C GLY A 115 -13.88 -14.09 -4.05
N ALA A 116 -13.03 -14.04 -3.03
CA ALA A 116 -12.29 -15.18 -2.50
C ALA A 116 -13.14 -16.09 -1.57
N GLY A 117 -14.34 -15.66 -1.16
CA GLY A 117 -15.20 -16.39 -0.23
C GLY A 117 -14.80 -16.29 1.24
N LEU A 118 -13.91 -15.35 1.59
CA LEU A 118 -13.36 -15.17 2.94
C LEU A 118 -14.23 -14.28 3.84
N LEU A 119 -15.01 -13.38 3.25
CA LEU A 119 -15.88 -12.47 3.98
C LEU A 119 -17.34 -12.74 3.64
N ARG A 120 -18.15 -13.09 4.65
CA ARG A 120 -19.62 -13.22 4.52
C ARG A 120 -20.30 -11.90 4.89
N ARG A 121 -21.50 -11.69 4.35
CA ARG A 121 -22.34 -10.51 4.57
C ARG A 121 -22.90 -10.45 5.98
#